data_AF-A0A0M9EGL7-F1
#
_entry.id   AF-A0A0M9EGL7-F1
#
_cell.length_a   1.000
_cell.length_b   1.000
_cell.length_c   1.000
_cell.angle_alpha   90.00
_cell.angle_beta   90.00
_cell.angle_gamma   90.00
#
_symmetry.space_group_name_H-M   'P 1'
#
loop_
_entity.id
_entity.type
_entity.pdbx_description
1 polymer ?
#
loop_
_entity_poly.entity_id
_entity_poly.type
_entity_poly.pdbx_seq_one_letter_code
_entity_poly.pdbx_strand_id
1 'polypeptide(L)'
;MITRRAFILAGLATPLAAAAHDGHSHLPVTVAAEGRIVRGGGVVVTLTTFNSTHAPVTLSGVAVQGAEVTAFAPVLVAPGSVNEAEIHLGFQGDVPKSFFITLDFGDQGNGPVAVVM
;
A
#
# COMPACT_ATOMS: atom_id res chain seq x y z
N MET A 1 -29.11 -16.55 -11.51
CA MET A 1 -27.77 -16.18 -12.00
C MET A 1 -27.51 -14.75 -11.58
N ILE A 2 -26.81 -14.57 -10.46
CA ILE A 2 -26.50 -13.26 -9.89
C ILE A 2 -25.17 -12.81 -10.50
N THR A 3 -25.21 -11.67 -11.18
CA THR A 3 -24.14 -11.13 -12.00
C THR A 3 -22.95 -10.68 -11.15
N ARG A 4 -21.74 -11.02 -11.59
CA ARG A 4 -20.43 -10.82 -10.91
C ARG A 4 -20.02 -9.35 -10.68
N ARG A 5 -20.95 -8.38 -10.81
CA ARG A 5 -20.69 -6.94 -10.73
C ARG A 5 -21.23 -6.26 -9.47
N ALA A 6 -21.88 -7.00 -8.57
CA ALA A 6 -22.48 -6.45 -7.36
C ALA A 6 -21.62 -6.59 -6.08
N PHE A 7 -20.43 -7.19 -6.15
CA PHE A 7 -19.62 -7.50 -4.96
C PHE A 7 -18.52 -6.48 -4.62
N ILE A 8 -18.32 -5.42 -5.41
CA ILE A 8 -17.22 -4.47 -5.17
C ILE A 8 -17.59 -3.33 -4.19
N LEU A 9 -18.85 -3.17 -3.77
CA LEU A 9 -19.25 -2.05 -2.90
C LEU A 9 -19.47 -2.36 -1.42
N ALA A 10 -19.22 -3.59 -0.94
CA ALA A 10 -19.54 -3.98 0.44
C ALA A 10 -18.33 -4.13 1.39
N GLY A 11 -17.11 -3.75 0.96
CA GLY A 11 -15.88 -3.98 1.73
C GLY A 11 -15.23 -2.76 2.39
N LEU A 12 -15.83 -1.56 2.29
CA LEU A 12 -15.18 -0.30 2.69
C LEU A 12 -15.47 0.14 4.14
N ALA A 13 -15.90 -0.76 5.02
CA ALA A 13 -16.45 -0.40 6.34
C ALA A 13 -15.87 -1.16 7.55
N THR A 14 -14.62 -1.60 7.50
CA THR A 14 -13.88 -1.92 8.73
C THR A 14 -12.76 -0.92 8.93
N PRO A 15 -12.99 0.17 9.68
CA PRO A 15 -11.91 0.87 10.33
C PRO A 15 -11.39 -0.07 11.43
N LEU A 16 -10.25 -0.72 11.20
CA LEU A 16 -9.48 -1.27 12.31
C LEU A 16 -8.98 -0.07 13.12
N ALA A 17 -9.68 0.21 14.21
CA ALA A 17 -9.40 1.33 15.09
C ALA A 17 -8.01 1.21 15.70
N ALA A 18 -7.24 2.28 15.51
CA ALA A 18 -6.44 2.97 16.52
C ALA A 18 -5.63 2.13 17.53
N ALA A 19 -4.32 2.10 17.31
CA ALA A 19 -3.37 2.33 18.40
C ALA A 19 -2.79 3.74 18.22
N ALA A 20 -3.42 4.71 18.87
CA ALA A 20 -2.85 6.04 19.10
C ALA A 20 -1.82 5.91 20.23
N HIS A 21 -0.55 5.70 19.86
CA HIS A 21 0.61 5.96 20.70
C HIS A 21 1.39 7.07 20.00
N ASP A 22 1.71 8.17 20.70
CA ASP A 22 2.31 9.39 20.17
C ASP A 22 3.63 9.12 19.41
N GLY A 23 3.49 9.00 18.09
CA GLY A 23 4.50 8.69 17.08
C GLY A 23 3.81 8.50 15.73
N HIS A 24 3.03 9.50 15.32
CA HIS A 24 1.97 9.37 14.32
C HIS A 24 2.49 9.15 12.90
N SER A 25 2.42 7.89 12.44
CA SER A 25 2.25 7.59 11.02
C SER A 25 0.98 8.28 10.52
N HIS A 26 1.10 9.29 9.66
CA HIS A 26 -0.01 9.97 9.02
C HIS A 26 0.09 9.76 7.52
N LEU A 27 -0.65 8.79 7.01
CA LEU A 27 -0.78 8.63 5.57
C LEU A 27 -1.82 9.64 5.06
N PRO A 28 -1.49 10.48 4.06
CA PRO A 28 -2.42 11.46 3.49
C PRO A 28 -3.50 10.81 2.62
N VAL A 29 -3.42 9.50 2.40
CA VAL A 29 -4.33 8.70 1.58
C VAL A 29 -4.72 7.42 2.30
N THR A 30 -5.87 6.85 1.95
CA THR A 30 -6.23 5.48 2.35
C THR A 30 -5.46 4.50 1.47
N VAL A 31 -4.89 3.44 2.06
CA VAL A 31 -4.08 2.44 1.34
C VAL A 31 -4.49 1.02 1.70
N ALA A 32 -4.57 0.16 0.69
CA ALA A 32 -4.58 -1.29 0.84
C ALA A 32 -3.38 -1.89 0.08
N ALA A 33 -2.81 -2.98 0.58
CA ALA A 33 -1.65 -3.62 -0.01
C ALA A 33 -1.78 -5.15 0.01
N GLU A 34 -1.60 -5.77 -1.15
CA GLU A 34 -1.64 -7.21 -1.33
C GLU A 34 -0.34 -7.69 -1.99
N GLY A 35 0.30 -8.70 -1.40
CA GLY A 35 1.55 -9.28 -1.89
C GLY A 35 1.31 -10.59 -2.61
N ARG A 36 2.13 -10.88 -3.63
CA ARG A 36 2.18 -12.20 -4.27
C ARG A 36 3.62 -12.61 -4.53
N ILE A 37 3.95 -13.87 -4.26
CA ILE A 37 5.25 -14.43 -4.63
C ILE A 37 5.25 -14.70 -6.13
N VAL A 38 6.30 -14.24 -6.83
CA VAL A 38 6.49 -14.48 -8.26
C VAL A 38 7.64 -15.45 -8.51
N ARG A 39 7.72 -15.97 -9.74
CA ARG A 39 8.76 -16.92 -10.16
C ARG A 39 10.15 -16.33 -9.91
N GLY A 40 11.02 -17.09 -9.24
CA GLY A 40 12.35 -16.64 -8.85
C GLY A 40 12.45 -16.09 -7.42
N GLY A 41 11.37 -16.14 -6.64
CA GLY A 41 11.39 -15.81 -5.21
C GLY A 41 11.20 -14.32 -4.89
N GLY A 42 10.94 -13.49 -5.90
CA GLY A 42 10.54 -12.10 -5.69
C GLY A 42 9.10 -11.98 -5.19
N VAL A 43 8.76 -10.81 -4.65
CA VAL A 43 7.38 -10.46 -4.27
C VAL A 43 6.94 -9.26 -5.07
N VAL A 44 5.74 -9.32 -5.64
CA VAL A 44 5.07 -8.13 -6.20
C VAL A 44 3.97 -7.73 -5.23
N VAL A 45 4.01 -6.48 -4.79
CA VAL A 45 2.98 -5.87 -3.95
C VAL A 45 2.13 -4.96 -4.83
N THR A 46 0.84 -5.22 -4.90
CA THR A 46 -0.13 -4.30 -5.49
C THR A 46 -0.62 -3.37 -4.39
N LEU A 47 -0.40 -2.07 -4.58
CA LEU A 47 -0.95 -1.01 -3.74
C LEU A 47 -2.17 -0.40 -4.40
N THR A 48 -3.26 -0.30 -3.64
CA THR A 48 -4.44 0.48 -4.01
C THR A 48 -4.52 1.68 -3.08
N THR A 49 -4.49 2.88 -3.66
CA THR A 49 -4.51 4.15 -2.93
C THR A 49 -5.78 4.93 -3.27
N PHE A 50 -6.40 5.57 -2.29
CA PHE A 50 -7.51 6.50 -2.47
C PHE A 50 -7.21 7.83 -1.77
N ASN A 51 -7.19 8.91 -2.55
CA ASN A 51 -6.95 10.25 -2.03
C ASN A 51 -8.27 10.97 -1.77
N SER A 52 -8.66 11.05 -0.49
CA SER A 52 -9.84 11.78 -0.04
C SER A 52 -9.60 13.27 0.20
N THR A 53 -8.36 13.75 0.04
CA THR A 53 -8.00 15.16 0.22
C THR A 53 -8.36 15.99 -1.02
N HIS A 54 -8.27 17.32 -0.89
CA HIS A 54 -8.55 18.25 -1.99
C HIS A 54 -7.31 18.56 -2.85
N ALA A 55 -6.13 18.03 -2.52
CA ALA A 55 -4.88 18.28 -3.23
C ALA A 55 -4.26 16.96 -3.72
N PRO A 56 -3.53 16.96 -4.85
CA PRO A 56 -2.81 15.76 -5.27
C PRO A 56 -1.73 15.39 -4.26
N VAL A 57 -1.48 14.08 -4.14
CA VAL A 57 -0.46 13.51 -3.26
C VAL A 57 0.46 12.63 -4.09
N THR A 58 1.77 12.68 -3.84
CA THR A 58 2.74 11.86 -4.57
C THR A 58 3.34 10.82 -3.65
N LEU A 59 3.13 9.53 -3.93
CA LEU A 59 3.93 8.47 -3.33
C LEU A 59 5.31 8.50 -3.98
N SER A 60 6.31 8.91 -3.21
CA SER A 60 7.67 9.20 -3.70
C SER A 60 8.67 8.10 -3.36
N GLY A 61 8.41 7.36 -2.27
CA GLY A 61 9.32 6.33 -1.79
C GLY A 61 8.60 5.18 -1.11
N VAL A 62 9.28 4.04 -1.09
CA VAL A 62 8.86 2.83 -0.39
C VAL A 62 10.09 2.24 0.28
N ALA A 63 9.95 1.87 1.55
CA ALA A 63 10.95 1.11 2.28
C ALA A 63 10.33 -0.14 2.90
N VAL A 64 11.11 -1.21 2.99
CA VAL A 64 10.68 -2.48 3.60
C VAL A 64 11.85 -3.08 4.35
N GLN A 65 11.58 -3.66 5.51
CA GLN A 65 12.61 -4.34 6.29
C GLN A 65 12.84 -5.76 5.75
N GLY A 66 14.10 -6.15 5.54
CA GLY A 66 14.47 -7.51 5.11
C GLY A 66 14.30 -7.79 3.62
N ALA A 67 13.96 -6.77 2.82
CA ALA A 67 13.91 -6.86 1.37
C ALA A 67 14.44 -5.57 0.72
N GLU A 68 14.87 -5.70 -0.52
CA GLU A 68 15.21 -4.56 -1.38
C GLU A 68 14.05 -4.25 -2.32
N VAL A 69 13.77 -2.96 -2.52
CA VAL A 69 12.83 -2.51 -3.56
C VAL A 69 13.55 -2.58 -4.90
N THR A 70 13.20 -3.57 -5.71
CA THR A 70 13.86 -3.83 -7.00
C THR A 70 13.22 -3.07 -8.16
N ALA A 71 11.94 -2.72 -8.05
CA ALA A 71 11.27 -1.80 -8.96
C ALA A 71 10.12 -1.07 -8.27
N PHE A 72 10.06 0.24 -8.47
CA PHE A 72 8.97 1.11 -8.03
C PHE A 72 9.01 2.38 -8.89
N ALA A 73 7.84 2.88 -9.27
CA ALA A 73 7.69 4.16 -9.94
C ALA A 73 6.85 5.09 -9.05
N PRO A 74 7.28 6.35 -8.84
CA PRO A 74 6.47 7.32 -8.10
C PRO A 74 5.06 7.47 -8.66
N VAL A 75 4.08 7.62 -7.77
CA VAL A 75 2.66 7.63 -8.13
C VAL A 75 2.03 8.94 -7.71
N LEU A 76 1.51 9.69 -8.68
CA LEU A 76 0.65 10.84 -8.42
C LEU A 76 -0.79 10.37 -8.21
N VAL A 77 -1.33 10.58 -7.01
CA VAL A 77 -2.71 10.26 -6.65
C VAL A 77 -3.52 11.56 -6.63
N ALA A 78 -4.36 11.77 -7.64
CA ALA A 78 -5.16 12.97 -7.78
C ALA A 78 -6.29 13.03 -6.72
N PRO A 79 -6.82 14.22 -6.39
CA PRO A 79 -7.97 14.35 -5.50
C PRO A 79 -9.16 13.50 -5.97
N GLY A 80 -9.72 12.69 -5.07
CA GLY A 80 -10.87 11.84 -5.33
C GLY A 80 -10.59 10.63 -6.25
N SER A 81 -9.34 10.36 -6.60
CA SER A 81 -8.98 9.23 -7.46
C SER A 81 -8.59 7.99 -6.66
N VAL A 82 -8.80 6.82 -7.30
CA VAL A 82 -8.23 5.54 -6.89
C VAL A 82 -7.13 5.18 -7.88
N ASN A 83 -5.96 4.84 -7.36
CA ASN A 83 -4.81 4.45 -8.18
C ASN A 83 -4.27 3.09 -7.71
N GLU A 84 -3.86 2.27 -8.67
CA GLU A 84 -3.11 1.04 -8.44
C GLU A 84 -1.65 1.20 -8.86
N ALA A 85 -0.74 0.64 -8.07
CA ALA A 85 0.69 0.61 -8.36
C ALA A 85 1.32 -0.71 -7.94
N GLU A 86 2.32 -1.16 -8.67
CA GLU A 86 3.10 -2.35 -8.31
C GLU A 86 4.46 -1.95 -7.72
N ILE A 87 4.83 -2.62 -6.64
CA ILE A 87 6.16 -2.57 -6.05
C ILE A 87 6.76 -3.96 -6.15
N HIS A 88 7.97 -4.04 -6.67
CA HIS A 88 8.71 -5.30 -6.75
C HIS A 88 9.75 -5.35 -5.65
N LEU A 89 9.75 -6.44 -4.90
CA LEU A 89 10.62 -6.67 -3.76
C LEU A 89 11.47 -7.91 -3.98
N GLY A 90 12.75 -7.83 -3.61
CA GLY A 90 13.66 -8.96 -3.49
C GLY A 90 13.98 -9.21 -2.01
N PHE A 91 13.47 -10.30 -1.44
CA PHE A 91 13.83 -10.70 -0.08
C PHE A 91 15.21 -11.40 -0.09
N GLN A 92 16.05 -11.08 0.89
CA GLN A 92 17.38 -11.71 1.05
C GLN A 92 17.30 -13.07 1.77
N GLY A 93 16.09 -13.55 2.09
CA GLY A 93 15.82 -14.81 2.77
C GLY A 93 14.35 -15.23 2.59
N ASP A 94 13.79 -15.92 3.57
CA ASP A 94 12.40 -16.36 3.51
C ASP A 94 11.42 -15.17 3.45
N VAL A 95 10.42 -15.27 2.57
CA VAL A 95 9.35 -14.27 2.46
C VAL A 95 8.36 -14.45 3.61
N PRO A 96 8.16 -13.43 4.47
CA PRO A 96 7.16 -13.49 5.53
C PRO A 96 5.73 -13.62 4.97
N LYS A 97 4.84 -14.30 5.71
CA LYS A 97 3.40 -14.37 5.36
C LYS A 97 2.67 -13.02 5.44
N SER A 98 3.22 -12.09 6.21
CA SER A 98 2.82 -10.69 6.25
C SER A 98 4.02 -9.86 6.68
N PHE A 99 4.07 -8.62 6.20
CA PHE A 99 5.13 -7.67 6.54
C PHE A 99 4.59 -6.25 6.40
N PHE A 100 5.37 -5.25 6.82
CA PHE A 100 5.03 -3.84 6.63
C PHE A 100 5.94 -3.22 5.59
N ILE A 101 5.37 -2.37 4.74
CA ILE A 101 6.12 -1.41 3.93
C ILE A 101 5.89 -0.02 4.48
N THR A 102 6.92 0.81 4.59
CA THR A 102 6.78 2.23 4.89
C THR A 102 6.62 2.99 3.58
N LEU A 103 5.51 3.70 3.45
CA LEU A 103 5.22 4.58 2.32
C LEU A 103 5.65 5.99 2.64
N ASP A 104 6.27 6.67 1.69
CA ASP A 104 6.76 8.04 1.83
C ASP A 104 6.10 8.98 0.81
N PHE A 105 5.27 9.89 1.32
CA PHE A 105 4.63 10.96 0.55
C PHE A 105 5.33 12.31 0.73
N GLY A 106 6.58 12.31 1.20
CA GLY A 106 7.38 13.50 1.46
C GLY A 106 6.80 14.34 2.59
N ASP A 107 6.71 15.65 2.36
CA ASP A 107 6.19 16.61 3.34
C ASP A 107 4.72 16.36 3.74
N GLN A 108 3.98 15.57 2.96
CA GLN A 108 2.60 15.21 3.25
C GLN A 108 2.46 14.04 4.24
N GLY A 109 3.57 13.36 4.56
CA GLY A 109 3.62 12.33 5.59
C GLY A 109 4.15 10.99 5.10
N ASN A 110 4.41 10.11 6.05
CA ASN A 110 4.85 8.75 5.80
C ASN A 110 4.23 7.81 6.85
N GLY A 111 4.25 6.51 6.55
CA GLY A 111 3.66 5.53 7.46
C GLY A 111 3.76 4.08 7.00
N PRO A 112 3.71 3.11 7.93
CA PRO A 112 3.66 1.70 7.59
C PRO A 112 2.29 1.30 7.06
N VAL A 113 2.30 0.42 6.06
CA VAL A 113 1.13 -0.28 5.51
C VAL A 113 1.40 -1.77 5.60
N ALA A 114 0.46 -2.51 6.18
CA ALA A 114 0.53 -3.95 6.24
C ALA A 114 0.30 -4.55 4.86
N VAL A 115 1.19 -5.44 4.45
CA VAL A 115 1.06 -6.27 3.25
C VAL A 115 0.64 -7.67 3.68
N VAL A 116 -0.44 -8.15 3.09
CA VAL A 116 -0.93 -9.52 3.26
C VAL A 116 -0.64 -10.31 1.99
N MET A 117 -0.10 -11.52 2.15
CA MET A 117 0.27 -12.43 1.05
C MET A 117 -0.89 -13.34 0.61
#